data_AF-A0A9D6NYW3-F1
#
_entry.id   AF-A0A9D6NYW3-F1
#
_cell.length_a   1.000
_cell.length_b   1.000
_cell.length_c   1.000
_cell.angle_alpha   90.00
_cell.angle_beta   90.00
_cell.angle_gamma   90.00
#
_symmetry.space_group_name_H-M   'P 1'
#
loop_
_entity.id
_entity.type
_entity.pdbx_description
1 polymer ?
#
loop_
_entity_poly.entity_id
_entity_poly.type
_entity_poly.pdbx_seq_one_letter_code
_entity_poly.pdbx_strand_id
1 'polypeptide(L)'
;MAVTAMLKKDHEVLRRKLEFIETALQVAPHSVFVLREMCHSLMKMLDAHIRREEEALSPYTNRIRAILRYREGHDHADQQQVLRDINTMLLAGIKMPTSTVVNRLSHLIEELREHMAEEEHEVFPAVERAEEEVRSGARVPLPPLITQQMSANAVMKAFPAARAVFEKHGVRCGCDGCDCLDELAWRRGLDVSELINELREAVEAGAVPLQANEPVPDVEDAVAV
;
A
#
# COMPACT_ATOMS: atom_id res chain seq x y z
N MET A 1 0.64 15.08 -13.66
CA MET A 1 -0.18 13.96 -14.18
C MET A 1 -0.69 13.21 -12.98
N ALA A 2 -1.97 12.81 -12.94
CA ALA A 2 -2.56 12.10 -11.81
C ALA A 2 -1.82 10.76 -11.60
N VAL A 3 -1.54 10.40 -10.35
CA VAL A 3 -0.77 9.21 -9.98
C VAL A 3 -1.40 7.93 -10.55
N THR A 4 -2.73 7.86 -10.57
CA THR A 4 -3.52 6.75 -11.14
C THR A 4 -3.37 6.59 -12.66
N ALA A 5 -3.05 7.66 -13.40
CA ALA A 5 -2.86 7.57 -14.85
C ALA A 5 -1.60 6.78 -15.24
N MET A 6 -0.56 6.84 -14.40
CA MET A 6 0.64 6.02 -14.58
C MET A 6 0.32 4.54 -14.33
N LEU A 7 -0.43 4.23 -13.27
CA LEU A 7 -0.80 2.85 -12.91
C LEU A 7 -1.75 2.23 -13.96
N LYS A 8 -2.74 2.99 -14.46
CA LYS A 8 -3.59 2.56 -15.59
C LYS A 8 -2.76 2.20 -16.83
N LYS A 9 -1.69 2.95 -17.11
CA LYS A 9 -0.77 2.62 -18.21
C LYS A 9 0.01 1.34 -17.95
N ASP A 10 0.44 1.09 -16.72
CA ASP A 10 1.05 -0.18 -16.34
C ASP A 10 0.06 -1.34 -16.55
N HIS A 11 -1.21 -1.17 -16.16
CA HIS A 11 -2.26 -2.17 -16.37
C HIS A 11 -2.48 -2.48 -17.86
N GLU A 12 -2.46 -1.48 -18.74
CA GLU A 12 -2.54 -1.72 -20.19
C GLU A 12 -1.39 -2.61 -20.69
N VAL A 13 -0.17 -2.37 -20.20
CA VAL A 13 1.01 -3.16 -20.60
C VAL A 13 0.93 -4.58 -20.03
N LEU A 14 0.48 -4.73 -18.77
CA LEU A 14 0.25 -6.04 -18.15
C LEU A 14 -0.84 -6.82 -18.88
N ARG A 15 -2.00 -6.22 -19.18
CA ARG A 15 -3.09 -6.88 -19.93
C ARG A 15 -2.62 -7.42 -21.27
N ARG A 16 -1.88 -6.63 -22.05
CA ARG A 16 -1.28 -7.09 -23.32
C ARG A 16 -0.33 -8.27 -23.13
N LYS A 17 0.45 -8.26 -22.05
CA LYS A 17 1.35 -9.38 -21.72
C LYS A 17 0.56 -10.64 -21.37
N LEU A 18 -0.50 -10.51 -20.58
CA LEU A 18 -1.38 -11.61 -20.20
C LEU A 18 -2.10 -12.21 -21.43
N GLU A 19 -2.65 -11.38 -22.32
CA GLU A 19 -3.25 -11.82 -23.60
C GLU A 19 -2.27 -12.61 -24.46
N PHE A 20 -1.00 -12.15 -24.53
CA PHE A 20 0.03 -12.85 -25.29
C PHE A 20 0.36 -14.22 -24.70
N ILE A 21 0.41 -14.33 -23.36
CA ILE A 21 0.64 -15.59 -22.66
C ILE A 21 -0.54 -16.53 -22.86
N GLU A 22 -1.77 -16.04 -22.70
CA GLU A 22 -3.00 -16.80 -22.92
C GLU A 22 -3.07 -17.38 -24.34
N THR A 23 -2.72 -16.57 -25.34
CA THR A 23 -2.64 -17.03 -26.73
C THR A 23 -1.57 -18.12 -26.90
N ALA A 24 -0.41 -17.97 -26.27
CA ALA A 24 0.66 -18.97 -26.33
C ALA A 24 0.23 -20.30 -25.68
N LEU A 25 -0.54 -20.25 -24.59
CA LEU A 25 -1.12 -21.44 -23.95
C LEU A 25 -2.09 -22.19 -24.87
N GLN A 26 -2.84 -21.47 -25.71
CA GLN A 26 -3.79 -22.06 -26.67
C GLN A 26 -3.10 -22.67 -27.90
N VAL A 27 -2.10 -21.99 -28.44
CA VAL A 27 -1.49 -22.34 -29.75
C VAL A 27 -0.35 -23.34 -29.61
N ALA A 28 0.45 -23.27 -28.55
CA ALA A 28 1.64 -24.09 -28.39
C ALA A 28 1.94 -24.40 -26.91
N PRO A 29 1.06 -25.15 -26.20
CA PRO A 29 1.22 -25.44 -24.77
C PRO A 29 2.51 -26.22 -24.45
N HIS A 30 3.08 -26.93 -25.43
CA HIS A 30 4.30 -27.71 -25.27
C HIS A 30 5.60 -26.88 -25.44
N SER A 31 5.51 -25.59 -25.78
CA SER A 31 6.67 -24.70 -25.91
C SER A 31 7.13 -24.17 -24.55
N VAL A 32 7.57 -25.08 -23.67
CA VAL A 32 7.99 -24.80 -22.29
C VAL A 32 9.03 -23.68 -22.20
N PHE A 33 9.97 -23.61 -23.14
CA PHE A 33 10.98 -22.55 -23.18
C PHE A 33 10.38 -21.16 -23.41
N VAL A 34 9.39 -21.06 -24.30
CA VAL A 34 8.72 -19.80 -24.61
C VAL A 34 7.89 -19.35 -23.42
N LEU A 35 7.12 -20.26 -22.82
CA LEU A 35 6.34 -19.99 -21.62
C LEU A 35 7.22 -19.54 -20.45
N ARG A 36 8.41 -20.15 -20.28
CA ARG A 36 9.36 -19.76 -19.24
C ARG A 36 9.82 -18.31 -19.39
N GLU A 37 10.28 -17.92 -20.58
CA GLU A 37 10.72 -16.55 -20.83
C GLU A 37 9.57 -15.54 -20.68
N MET A 38 8.36 -15.94 -21.07
CA MET A 38 7.16 -15.13 -20.88
C MET A 38 6.81 -14.93 -19.39
N CYS A 39 6.78 -16.01 -18.60
CA CYS A 39 6.49 -15.96 -17.16
C CYS A 39 7.56 -15.19 -16.38
N HIS A 40 8.84 -15.35 -16.74
CA HIS A 40 9.93 -14.56 -16.15
C HIS A 40 9.78 -13.07 -16.45
N SER A 41 9.44 -12.73 -17.69
CA SER A 41 9.15 -11.34 -18.07
C SER A 41 7.93 -10.78 -17.35
N LEU A 42 6.86 -11.58 -17.20
CA LEU A 42 5.66 -11.17 -16.44
C LEU A 42 6.01 -10.90 -14.97
N MET A 43 6.81 -11.77 -14.35
CA MET A 43 7.23 -11.61 -12.95
C MET A 43 7.95 -10.29 -12.72
N LYS A 44 8.91 -9.95 -13.59
CA LYS A 44 9.62 -8.67 -13.52
C LYS A 44 8.71 -7.46 -13.70
N MET A 45 7.73 -7.56 -14.60
CA MET A 45 6.77 -6.48 -14.85
C MET A 45 5.85 -6.29 -13.66
N LEU A 46 5.34 -7.39 -13.09
CA LEU A 46 4.47 -7.39 -11.92
C LEU A 46 5.22 -6.83 -10.70
N ASP A 47 6.44 -7.29 -10.40
CA ASP A 47 7.29 -6.72 -9.33
C ASP A 47 7.53 -5.21 -9.47
N ALA A 48 7.71 -4.74 -10.71
CA ALA A 48 7.95 -3.34 -10.97
C ALA A 48 6.67 -2.51 -10.79
N HIS A 49 5.52 -3.07 -11.20
CA HIS A 49 4.21 -2.46 -11.04
C HIS A 49 3.81 -2.39 -9.56
N ILE A 50 3.90 -3.50 -8.82
CA ILE A 50 3.59 -3.57 -7.38
C ILE A 50 4.37 -2.52 -6.60
N ARG A 51 5.69 -2.40 -6.83
CA ARG A 51 6.50 -1.38 -6.16
C ARG A 51 6.05 0.04 -6.47
N ARG A 52 5.74 0.32 -7.74
CA ARG A 52 5.23 1.64 -8.13
C ARG A 52 3.87 1.92 -7.52
N GLU A 53 3.02 0.91 -7.41
CA GLU A 53 1.73 1.00 -6.76
C GLU A 53 1.87 1.27 -5.27
N GLU A 54 2.68 0.49 -4.56
CA GLU A 54 2.96 0.71 -3.13
C GLU A 54 3.48 2.13 -2.86
N GLU A 55 4.44 2.60 -3.67
CA GLU A 55 4.97 3.96 -3.57
C GLU A 55 3.91 5.02 -3.84
N ALA A 56 3.18 4.87 -4.95
CA ALA A 56 2.15 5.79 -5.43
C ALA A 56 0.95 5.90 -4.48
N LEU A 57 0.51 4.77 -3.95
CA LEU A 57 -0.69 4.64 -3.14
C LEU A 57 -0.41 4.77 -1.64
N SER A 58 0.87 4.74 -1.22
CA SER A 58 1.27 4.95 0.17
C SER A 58 0.61 6.14 0.87
N PRO A 59 0.42 7.33 0.23
CA PRO A 59 -0.23 8.46 0.89
C PRO A 59 -1.72 8.24 1.16
N TYR A 60 -2.35 7.33 0.42
CA TYR A 60 -3.79 7.04 0.45
C TYR A 60 -4.12 5.74 1.18
N THR A 61 -3.11 5.04 1.73
CA THR A 61 -3.25 3.70 2.35
C THR A 61 -4.43 3.61 3.32
N ASN A 62 -4.69 4.65 4.12
CA ASN A 62 -5.81 4.65 5.08
C ASN A 62 -7.18 4.68 4.39
N ARG A 63 -7.30 5.41 3.28
CA ARG A 63 -8.54 5.54 2.50
C ARG A 63 -8.76 4.30 1.64
N ILE A 64 -7.69 3.76 1.06
CA ILE A 64 -7.69 2.50 0.33
C ILE A 64 -8.04 1.33 1.25
N ARG A 65 -7.42 1.24 2.44
CA ARG A 65 -7.74 0.21 3.43
C ARG A 65 -9.19 0.29 3.89
N ALA A 66 -9.81 1.47 3.94
CA ALA A 66 -11.22 1.62 4.26
C ALA A 66 -12.16 1.06 3.17
N ILE A 67 -11.73 1.12 1.90
CA ILE A 67 -12.44 0.54 0.75
C ILE A 67 -12.24 -0.98 0.71
N LEU A 68 -10.99 -1.42 0.94
CA LEU A 68 -10.59 -2.82 0.82
C LEU A 68 -10.77 -3.66 2.11
N ARG A 69 -11.56 -3.20 3.11
CA ARG A 69 -11.68 -3.86 4.45
C ARG A 69 -12.16 -5.32 4.44
N TYR A 70 -12.55 -5.87 3.29
CA TYR A 70 -13.10 -7.22 3.16
C TYR A 70 -12.35 -8.12 2.15
N ARG A 71 -11.17 -7.72 1.67
CA ARG A 71 -10.47 -8.46 0.61
C ARG A 71 -9.52 -9.49 1.21
N GLU A 72 -10.04 -10.66 1.57
CA GLU A 72 -9.23 -11.85 1.88
C GLU A 72 -8.80 -12.55 0.56
N GLY A 73 -7.50 -12.83 0.40
CA GLY A 73 -7.00 -13.79 -0.60
C GLY A 73 -6.69 -13.28 -2.02
N HIS A 74 -6.62 -11.97 -2.25
CA HIS A 74 -6.28 -11.39 -3.56
C HIS A 74 -5.19 -10.32 -3.42
N ASP A 75 -4.11 -10.65 -2.71
CA ASP A 75 -2.98 -9.74 -2.57
C ASP A 75 -1.85 -10.10 -3.56
N HIS A 76 -0.99 -9.11 -3.81
CA HIS A 76 0.11 -9.26 -4.74
C HIS A 76 1.13 -10.33 -4.34
N ALA A 77 1.30 -10.62 -3.05
CA ALA A 77 2.22 -11.64 -2.56
C ALA A 77 1.74 -13.04 -2.96
N ASP A 78 0.43 -13.30 -2.92
CA ASP A 78 -0.16 -14.55 -3.38
C ASP A 78 0.06 -14.74 -4.88
N GLN A 79 -0.24 -13.71 -5.69
CA GLN A 79 -0.05 -13.73 -7.15
C GLN A 79 1.43 -13.94 -7.54
N GLN A 80 2.36 -13.27 -6.84
CA GLN A 80 3.81 -13.46 -7.03
C GLN A 80 4.26 -14.88 -6.63
N GLN A 81 3.68 -15.43 -5.56
CA GLN A 81 4.00 -16.80 -5.13
C GLN A 81 3.55 -17.81 -6.18
N VAL A 82 2.33 -17.68 -6.72
CA VAL A 82 1.83 -18.54 -7.81
C VAL A 82 2.76 -18.47 -9.03
N LEU A 83 3.22 -17.28 -9.42
CA LEU A 83 4.12 -17.13 -10.56
C LEU A 83 5.51 -17.72 -10.32
N ARG A 84 6.04 -17.63 -9.09
CA ARG A 84 7.29 -18.30 -8.67
C ARG A 84 7.16 -19.83 -8.71
N ASP A 85 6.03 -20.36 -8.26
CA ASP A 85 5.74 -21.78 -8.31
C ASP A 85 5.68 -22.26 -9.77
N ILE A 86 4.99 -21.52 -10.65
CA ILE A 86 4.91 -21.82 -12.09
C ILE A 86 6.30 -21.81 -12.73
N ASN A 87 7.14 -20.81 -12.44
CA ASN A 87 8.52 -20.78 -12.94
C ASN A 87 9.34 -21.98 -12.44
N THR A 88 9.16 -22.38 -11.18
CA THR A 88 9.80 -23.58 -10.61
C THR A 88 9.36 -24.84 -11.36
N MET A 89 8.06 -24.96 -11.66
CA MET A 89 7.52 -26.07 -12.45
C MET A 89 8.08 -26.11 -13.87
N LEU A 90 8.20 -24.96 -14.53
CA LEU A 90 8.80 -24.83 -15.86
C LEU A 90 10.31 -25.17 -15.87
N LEU A 91 11.03 -24.86 -14.78
CA LEU A 91 12.45 -25.20 -14.60
C LEU A 91 12.68 -26.68 -14.28
N ALA A 92 11.76 -27.33 -13.56
CA ALA A 92 11.83 -28.75 -13.24
C ALA A 92 11.70 -29.67 -14.48
N GLY A 93 11.32 -29.11 -15.63
CA GLY A 93 11.27 -29.82 -16.92
C GLY A 93 10.15 -30.86 -17.01
N ILE A 94 10.42 -31.94 -17.76
CA ILE A 94 9.45 -32.99 -18.22
C ILE A 94 8.70 -33.70 -17.08
N LYS A 95 9.04 -33.48 -15.80
CA LYS A 95 8.42 -34.16 -14.65
C LYS A 95 7.01 -33.66 -14.32
N MET A 96 6.61 -32.48 -14.78
CA MET A 96 5.29 -31.91 -14.48
C MET A 96 4.34 -31.99 -15.69
N PRO A 97 3.07 -32.40 -15.50
CA PRO A 97 2.10 -32.38 -16.57
C PRO A 97 1.91 -30.96 -17.11
N THR A 98 2.02 -30.78 -18.43
CA THR A 98 1.79 -29.49 -19.09
C THR A 98 0.43 -28.90 -18.71
N SER A 99 -0.60 -29.73 -18.56
CA SER A 99 -1.94 -29.33 -18.12
C SER A 99 -1.96 -28.61 -16.77
N THR A 100 -1.10 -28.98 -15.82
CA THR A 100 -1.02 -28.32 -14.51
C THR A 100 -0.49 -26.90 -14.64
N VAL A 101 0.53 -26.71 -15.50
CA VAL A 101 1.09 -25.38 -15.78
C VAL A 101 0.07 -24.52 -16.51
N VAL A 102 -0.60 -25.07 -17.53
CA VAL A 102 -1.66 -24.35 -18.26
C VAL A 102 -2.75 -23.90 -17.30
N ASN A 103 -3.33 -24.81 -16.50
CA ASN A 103 -4.42 -24.48 -15.59
C ASN A 103 -4.03 -23.42 -14.57
N ARG A 104 -2.85 -23.54 -13.96
CA ARG A 104 -2.37 -22.55 -12.97
C ARG A 104 -2.11 -21.18 -13.60
N LEU A 105 -1.53 -21.14 -14.80
CA LEU A 105 -1.24 -19.89 -15.47
C LEU A 105 -2.53 -19.22 -15.98
N SER A 106 -3.50 -19.99 -16.48
CA SER A 106 -4.82 -19.48 -16.83
C SER A 106 -5.54 -18.86 -15.64
N HIS A 107 -5.53 -19.53 -14.48
CA HIS A 107 -6.14 -18.99 -13.28
C HIS A 107 -5.47 -17.69 -12.82
N LEU A 108 -4.14 -17.66 -12.79
CA LEU A 108 -3.39 -16.45 -12.45
C LEU A 108 -3.69 -15.28 -13.41
N ILE A 109 -3.88 -15.56 -14.71
CA ILE A 109 -4.26 -14.55 -15.69
C ILE A 109 -5.62 -13.94 -15.36
N GLU A 110 -6.60 -14.77 -14.97
CA GLU A 110 -7.92 -14.32 -14.55
C GLU A 110 -7.84 -13.48 -13.27
N GLU A 111 -7.15 -13.97 -12.24
CA GLU A 111 -6.94 -13.26 -10.97
C GLU A 111 -6.30 -11.88 -11.18
N LEU A 112 -5.25 -11.79 -12.00
CA LEU A 112 -4.58 -10.51 -12.28
C LEU A 112 -5.48 -9.55 -13.07
N ARG A 113 -6.32 -10.06 -13.98
CA ARG A 113 -7.28 -9.23 -14.72
C ARG A 113 -8.36 -8.68 -13.81
N GLU A 114 -8.91 -9.51 -12.95
CA GLU A 114 -9.91 -9.12 -11.95
C GLU A 114 -9.32 -8.10 -10.97
N HIS A 115 -8.10 -8.36 -10.46
CA HIS A 115 -7.37 -7.45 -9.59
C HIS A 115 -7.24 -6.04 -10.18
N MET A 116 -6.70 -5.94 -11.41
CA MET A 116 -6.52 -4.66 -12.09
C MET A 116 -7.87 -3.96 -12.39
N ALA A 117 -8.92 -4.72 -12.68
CA ALA A 117 -10.25 -4.17 -12.95
C ALA A 117 -10.87 -3.58 -11.67
N GLU A 118 -10.75 -4.26 -10.55
CA GLU A 118 -11.20 -3.76 -9.25
C GLU A 118 -10.46 -2.50 -8.83
N GLU A 119 -9.14 -2.44 -9.01
CA GLU A 119 -8.37 -1.23 -8.71
C GLU A 119 -8.82 -0.05 -9.57
N GLU A 120 -9.02 -0.28 -10.86
CA GLU A 120 -9.50 0.76 -11.77
C GLU A 120 -10.93 1.22 -11.47
N HIS A 121 -11.76 0.34 -10.92
CA HIS A 121 -13.16 0.64 -10.63
C HIS A 121 -13.37 1.27 -9.24
N GLU A 122 -12.62 0.84 -8.23
CA GLU A 122 -12.86 1.24 -6.84
C GLU A 122 -11.72 2.10 -6.28
N VAL A 123 -10.48 1.63 -6.41
CA VAL A 123 -9.31 2.23 -5.76
C VAL A 123 -8.92 3.53 -6.45
N PHE A 124 -8.72 3.52 -7.76
CA PHE A 124 -8.25 4.68 -8.52
C PHE A 124 -9.23 5.85 -8.47
N PRO A 125 -10.55 5.67 -8.62
CA PRO A 125 -11.50 6.78 -8.47
C PRO A 125 -11.54 7.36 -7.04
N ALA A 126 -11.27 6.55 -6.02
CA ALA A 126 -11.17 7.06 -4.65
C ALA A 126 -9.90 7.88 -4.43
N VAL A 127 -8.77 7.45 -5.00
CA VAL A 127 -7.51 8.21 -4.98
C VAL A 127 -7.64 9.51 -5.76
N GLU A 128 -8.24 9.48 -6.95
CA GLU A 128 -8.47 10.69 -7.77
C GLU A 128 -9.34 11.72 -7.03
N ARG A 129 -10.42 11.27 -6.35
CA ARG A 129 -11.24 12.14 -5.49
C ARG A 129 -10.44 12.72 -4.33
N ALA A 130 -9.61 11.92 -3.67
CA ALA A 130 -8.75 12.39 -2.59
C ALA A 130 -7.72 13.42 -3.07
N GLU A 131 -7.14 13.23 -4.27
CA GLU A 131 -6.24 14.22 -4.90
C GLU A 131 -6.95 15.54 -5.21
N GLU A 132 -8.19 15.48 -5.69
CA GLU A 132 -8.99 16.66 -6.02
C GLU A 132 -9.43 17.44 -4.77
N GLU A 133 -9.81 16.74 -3.70
CA GLU A 133 -10.09 17.34 -2.38
C GLU A 133 -8.86 18.09 -1.84
N VAL A 134 -7.66 17.49 -1.94
CA VAL A 134 -6.40 18.13 -1.52
C VAL A 134 -6.06 19.34 -2.41
N ARG A 135 -6.23 19.22 -3.73
CA ARG A 135 -5.89 20.29 -4.70
C ARG A 135 -6.82 21.49 -4.63
N SER A 136 -8.10 21.27 -4.33
CA SER A 136 -9.12 22.33 -4.22
C SER A 136 -8.99 23.19 -2.96
N GLY A 137 -8.01 22.92 -2.09
CA GLY A 137 -7.82 23.66 -0.84
C GLY A 137 -8.93 23.39 0.18
N ALA A 138 -9.83 22.44 -0.11
CA ALA A 138 -10.72 21.87 0.88
C ALA A 138 -9.83 21.14 1.90
N ARG A 139 -9.48 21.83 2.99
CA ARG A 139 -8.88 21.21 4.16
C ARG A 139 -9.82 20.11 4.63
N VAL A 140 -9.57 18.89 4.18
CA VAL A 140 -9.80 17.72 5.00
C VAL A 140 -8.41 17.19 5.32
N PRO A 141 -7.81 17.58 6.46
CA PRO A 141 -6.92 16.65 7.10
C PRO A 141 -7.82 15.47 7.46
N LEU A 142 -7.87 14.44 6.62
CA LEU A 142 -8.36 13.17 7.12
C LEU A 142 -7.37 12.80 8.20
N PRO A 143 -7.78 12.76 9.49
CA PRO A 143 -6.87 12.37 10.53
C PRO A 143 -6.33 11.00 10.12
N PRO A 144 -5.01 10.79 10.16
CA PRO A 144 -4.46 9.48 9.88
C PRO A 144 -5.14 8.48 10.81
N LEU A 145 -5.86 7.53 10.22
CA LEU A 145 -6.69 6.61 10.99
C LEU A 145 -5.75 5.60 11.68
N ILE A 146 -5.26 5.95 12.86
CA ILE A 146 -4.68 4.98 13.78
C ILE A 146 -5.81 4.02 14.15
N THR A 147 -5.63 2.73 13.86
CA THR A 147 -6.60 1.67 14.15
C THR A 147 -6.00 0.63 15.09
N GLN A 148 -6.87 -0.08 15.79
CA GLN A 148 -6.48 -1.09 16.78
C GLN A 148 -5.66 -2.26 16.20
N GLN A 149 -5.74 -2.51 14.89
CA GLN A 149 -5.00 -3.57 14.20
C GLN A 149 -3.57 -3.17 13.81
N MET A 150 -3.18 -1.91 13.92
CA MET A 150 -1.82 -1.48 13.60
C MET A 150 -0.86 -1.94 14.70
N SER A 151 0.37 -2.33 14.34
CA SER A 151 1.42 -2.54 15.34
C SER A 151 1.97 -1.20 15.82
N ALA A 152 2.47 -1.15 17.06
CA ALA A 152 3.11 0.07 17.60
C ALA A 152 4.26 0.56 16.71
N ASN A 153 5.03 -0.35 16.12
CA ASN A 153 6.10 -0.02 15.17
C ASN A 153 5.56 0.58 13.87
N ALA A 154 4.46 0.05 13.33
CA ALA A 154 3.81 0.63 12.15
C ALA A 154 3.29 2.04 12.43
N VAL A 155 2.71 2.26 13.62
CA VAL A 155 2.25 3.59 14.06
C VAL A 155 3.42 4.55 14.25
N MET A 156 4.50 4.16 14.92
CA MET A 156 5.69 5.03 15.10
C MET A 156 6.42 5.35 13.79
N LYS A 157 6.44 4.41 12.83
CA LYS A 157 7.02 4.63 11.50
C LYS A 157 6.19 5.60 10.67
N ALA A 158 4.86 5.46 10.71
CA ALA A 158 3.95 6.34 9.99
C ALA A 158 3.81 7.72 10.68
N PHE A 159 3.91 7.76 12.01
CA PHE A 159 3.68 8.93 12.84
C PHE A 159 4.75 9.07 13.93
N PRO A 160 5.91 9.68 13.61
CA PRO A 160 6.99 9.86 14.60
C PRO A 160 6.56 10.61 15.86
N ALA A 161 5.61 11.54 15.75
CA ALA A 161 5.03 12.29 16.87
C ALA A 161 4.30 11.39 17.89
N ALA A 162 3.76 10.24 17.45
CA ALA A 162 3.07 9.28 18.31
C ALA A 162 4.03 8.54 19.28
N ARG A 163 5.36 8.67 19.08
CA ARG A 163 6.37 8.03 19.94
C ARG A 163 6.26 8.46 21.40
N ALA A 164 5.92 9.72 21.67
CA ALA A 164 5.77 10.24 23.03
C ALA A 164 4.64 9.54 23.81
N VAL A 165 3.57 9.14 23.12
CA VAL A 165 2.44 8.41 23.72
C VAL A 165 2.85 6.98 24.07
N PHE A 166 3.58 6.30 23.19
CA PHE A 166 4.12 4.97 23.50
C PHE A 166 5.11 4.99 24.67
N GLU A 167 6.00 5.99 24.72
CA GLU A 167 6.95 6.16 25.82
C GLU A 167 6.25 6.45 27.15
N LYS A 168 5.17 7.26 27.15
CA LYS A 168 4.31 7.52 28.31
C LYS A 168 3.72 6.23 28.89
N HIS A 169 3.31 5.29 28.03
CA HIS A 169 2.76 3.99 28.43
C HIS A 169 3.83 2.89 28.60
N GLY A 170 5.12 3.25 28.57
CA GLY A 170 6.23 2.34 28.81
C GLY A 170 6.47 1.33 27.68
N VAL A 171 6.09 1.68 26.45
CA VAL A 171 6.30 0.88 25.22
C VAL A 171 7.53 1.44 24.51
N ARG A 172 8.56 0.60 24.36
CA ARG A 172 9.82 0.98 23.68
C ARG A 172 9.83 0.46 22.25
N CYS A 173 10.33 1.29 21.34
CA CYS A 173 10.54 0.90 19.94
C CYS A 173 11.46 -0.33 19.85
N GLY A 174 10.98 -1.37 19.16
CA GLY A 174 11.79 -2.52 18.77
C GLY A 174 11.75 -3.78 19.65
N CYS A 175 10.92 -3.89 20.70
CA CYS A 175 11.04 -5.06 21.61
C CYS A 175 9.75 -5.68 22.16
N ASP A 176 8.57 -5.08 22.02
CA ASP A 176 7.41 -5.56 22.80
C ASP A 176 6.63 -6.73 22.16
N GLY A 177 7.00 -7.16 20.94
CA GLY A 177 6.44 -8.37 20.31
C GLY A 177 4.90 -8.41 20.23
N CYS A 178 4.25 -7.24 20.20
CA CYS A 178 2.80 -7.12 20.06
C CYS A 178 2.47 -6.90 18.59
N ASP A 179 1.54 -7.69 18.07
CA ASP A 179 1.17 -7.67 16.66
C ASP A 179 0.22 -6.50 16.36
N CYS A 180 -0.53 -6.01 17.35
CA CYS A 180 -1.49 -4.93 17.20
C CYS A 180 -1.64 -4.04 18.47
N LEU A 181 -2.25 -2.85 18.30
CA LEU A 181 -2.55 -1.91 19.38
C LEU A 181 -3.59 -2.44 20.38
N ASP A 182 -4.50 -3.31 19.93
CA ASP A 182 -5.49 -3.96 20.81
C ASP A 182 -4.81 -4.85 21.84
N GLU A 183 -3.91 -5.73 21.38
CA GLU A 183 -3.12 -6.59 22.26
C GLU A 183 -2.20 -5.78 23.17
N LEU A 184 -1.59 -4.72 22.63
CA LEU A 184 -0.75 -3.79 23.40
C LEU A 184 -1.54 -3.12 24.52
N ALA A 185 -2.74 -2.61 24.23
CA ALA A 185 -3.61 -1.96 25.20
C ALA A 185 -4.01 -2.94 26.31
N TRP A 186 -4.44 -4.15 25.93
CA TRP A 186 -4.80 -5.20 26.88
C TRP A 186 -3.64 -5.57 27.81
N ARG A 187 -2.43 -5.80 27.29
CA ARG A 187 -1.24 -6.16 28.10
C ARG A 187 -0.82 -5.06 29.08
N ARG A 188 -1.17 -3.80 28.78
CA ARG A 188 -0.85 -2.63 29.60
C ARG A 188 -2.02 -2.17 30.48
N GLY A 189 -3.15 -2.88 30.44
CA GLY A 189 -4.35 -2.51 31.20
C GLY A 189 -4.97 -1.20 30.73
N LEU A 190 -4.79 -0.85 29.46
CA LEU A 190 -5.35 0.33 28.83
C LEU A 190 -6.60 -0.05 28.03
N ASP A 191 -7.52 0.91 27.90
CA ASP A 191 -8.56 0.81 26.89
C ASP A 191 -7.99 1.15 25.51
N VAL A 192 -8.28 0.31 24.52
CA VAL A 192 -7.76 0.47 23.15
C VAL A 192 -8.29 1.74 22.48
N SER A 193 -9.52 2.15 22.79
CA SER A 193 -10.13 3.36 22.23
C SER A 193 -9.49 4.60 22.84
N GLU A 194 -9.21 4.60 24.14
CA GLU A 194 -8.48 5.67 24.83
C GLU A 194 -7.06 5.82 24.28
N LEU A 195 -6.33 4.71 24.12
CA LEU A 195 -4.99 4.72 23.53
C LEU A 195 -5.00 5.27 22.10
N ILE A 196 -5.95 4.86 21.26
CA ILE A 196 -6.10 5.36 19.90
C ILE A 196 -6.40 6.86 19.88
N ASN A 197 -7.23 7.35 20.81
CA ASN A 197 -7.54 8.78 20.91
C ASN A 197 -6.30 9.58 21.32
N GLU A 198 -5.54 9.15 22.34
CA GLU A 198 -4.29 9.81 22.74
C GLU A 198 -3.27 9.85 21.59
N LEU A 199 -3.15 8.74 20.84
CA LEU A 199 -2.27 8.67 19.68
C LEU A 199 -2.69 9.66 18.58
N ARG A 200 -4.00 9.81 18.33
CA ARG A 200 -4.52 10.78 17.36
C ARG A 200 -4.25 12.21 17.77
N GLU A 201 -4.51 12.54 19.04
CA GLU A 201 -4.25 13.87 19.58
C GLU A 201 -2.77 14.25 19.47
N ALA A 202 -1.85 13.33 19.74
CA ALA A 202 -0.41 13.57 19.59
C ALA A 202 0.01 13.81 18.13
N VAL A 203 -0.63 13.13 17.17
CA VAL A 203 -0.38 13.32 15.75
C VAL A 203 -0.94 14.65 15.25
N GLU A 204 -2.12 15.05 15.73
CA GLU A 204 -2.72 16.34 15.41
C GLU A 204 -1.92 17.51 16.02
N ALA A 205 -1.45 17.37 17.26
CA ALA A 205 -0.60 18.35 17.93
C ALA A 205 0.79 18.48 17.27
N GLY A 206 1.33 17.37 16.75
CA GLY A 206 2.59 17.36 15.99
C GLY A 206 2.47 17.91 14.55
N ALA A 207 1.25 18.07 14.04
CA ALA A 207 0.96 18.60 12.70
C ALA A 207 0.80 20.13 12.66
N VAL A 208 0.97 20.82 13.79
CA VAL A 208 0.96 22.29 13.85
C VAL A 208 2.21 22.83 13.13
N PRO A 209 2.06 23.65 12.07
CA PRO A 209 3.19 24.33 11.47
C PRO A 209 3.74 25.37 12.43
N LEU A 210 5.06 25.46 12.53
CA LEU A 210 5.78 26.63 13.02
C LEU A 210 5.22 27.90 12.32
N GLN A 211 4.36 28.65 13.01
CA GLN A 211 4.08 30.04 12.69
C GLN A 211 4.02 30.84 14.00
N ALA A 212 5.04 31.65 14.24
CA ALA A 212 4.92 33.11 14.18
C ALA A 212 6.27 33.70 14.59
N ASN A 213 6.92 34.39 13.64
CA ASN A 213 7.93 35.38 13.97
C ASN A 213 7.36 36.32 15.02
N GLU A 214 8.07 36.49 16.13
CA GLU A 214 7.87 37.62 17.02
C GLU A 214 8.04 38.92 16.21
N PRO A 215 7.12 39.90 16.33
CA PRO A 215 7.37 41.22 15.77
C PRO A 215 8.51 41.86 16.58
N VAL A 216 9.60 42.19 15.90
CA VAL A 216 10.63 43.09 16.42
C VAL A 216 9.94 44.40 16.80
N PRO A 217 10.09 44.92 18.04
CA PRO A 217 9.51 46.20 18.39
C PRO A 217 10.17 47.31 17.56
N ASP A 218 9.33 48.09 16.87
CA ASP A 218 9.69 49.36 16.25
C ASP A 218 10.32 50.26 17.32
N VAL A 219 11.58 50.64 17.09
CA VAL A 219 12.20 51.73 17.84
C VAL A 219 11.74 53.02 17.18
N GLU A 220 10.65 53.59 17.71
CA GLU A 220 10.22 54.94 17.39
C GLU A 220 11.24 55.97 17.87
N ASP A 221 11.33 57.03 17.07
CA ASP A 221 12.09 58.25 17.24
C ASP A 221 12.16 58.79 18.68
N ALA A 222 13.38 59.11 19.11
CA ALA A 222 13.61 60.15 20.10
C ALA A 222 14.30 61.34 19.41
N VAL A 223 13.49 62.31 18.99
CA VAL A 223 13.91 63.69 18.75
C VAL A 223 13.26 64.58 19.81
N ALA A 224 14.07 65.49 20.36
CA ALA A 224 13.80 66.66 21.23
C ALA A 224 14.52 66.48 22.60
N VAL A 225 15.43 67.35 23.04
CA VAL A 225 15.60 68.81 22.88
C VAL A 225 17.10 69.15 22.91
#